data_AF-F0XYR4-F1
#
_entry.id   AF-F0XYR4-F1
#
_cell.length_a   1.000
_cell.length_b   1.000
_cell.length_c   1.000
_cell.angle_alpha   90.00
_cell.angle_beta   90.00
_cell.angle_gamma   90.00
#
_symmetry.space_group_name_H-M   'P 1'
#
loop_
_entity.id
_entity.type
_entity.pdbx_description
1 polymer ?
#
loop_
_entity_poly.entity_id
_entity_poly.type
_entity_poly.pdbx_seq_one_letter_code
_entity_poly.pdbx_strand_id
1 'polypeptide(L)'
;MSFGWDRAGGDQVAIAQRLANGLPAWPPLKGPTTYRRLRDVSYGWNVCTASYTQAWWAWDDWSRHLDWLALNGVNLALAYTGQERLYADVYADLGVDYAAFANWSNGPAHLTWSRGQSTHGVGGPLPRTFADAQLALAKRILARMRGLGIVPVLPSFQGNVPPALKDLFPEANITVQAPHWTSGAVAWLDAGQEKRAKFPTSKAPISAVFHSFRLIFGRAIISRNGLEAWVLFGERARAEHSR
;
A
#
# COMPACT_ATOMS: atom_id res chain seq x y z
N MET A 1 -29.01 15.86 -1.72
CA MET A 1 -28.57 14.45 -1.75
C MET A 1 -27.28 14.36 -0.97
N SER A 2 -27.04 13.25 -0.30
CA SER A 2 -25.76 12.96 0.35
C SER A 2 -25.39 11.52 0.07
N PHE A 3 -24.09 11.28 -0.16
CA PHE A 3 -23.54 9.95 -0.30
C PHE A 3 -22.63 9.67 0.89
N GLY A 4 -22.91 8.58 1.60
CA GLY A 4 -22.33 8.31 2.90
C GLY A 4 -22.13 6.82 3.12
N TRP A 5 -21.26 6.49 4.08
CA TRP A 5 -21.10 5.09 4.48
C TRP A 5 -22.36 4.59 5.17
N ASP A 6 -22.69 3.31 4.99
CA ASP A 6 -23.91 2.71 5.57
C ASP A 6 -23.96 2.89 7.10
N ARG A 7 -22.81 2.73 7.76
CA ARG A 7 -22.69 2.95 9.21
C ARG A 7 -22.89 4.40 9.65
N ALA A 8 -22.82 5.36 8.72
CA ALA A 8 -23.03 6.79 8.95
C ALA A 8 -24.38 7.29 8.40
N GLY A 9 -25.35 6.39 8.18
CA GLY A 9 -26.68 6.74 7.67
C GLY A 9 -26.85 6.58 6.16
N GLY A 10 -25.81 6.09 5.47
CA GLY A 10 -25.86 5.66 4.07
C GLY A 10 -26.13 6.79 3.07
N ASP A 11 -26.60 6.38 1.90
CA ASP A 11 -26.91 7.28 0.80
C ASP A 11 -28.34 7.82 0.92
N GLN A 12 -28.49 9.14 0.85
CA GLN A 12 -29.78 9.83 0.87
C GLN A 12 -30.02 10.47 -0.50
N VAL A 13 -30.63 9.67 -1.38
CA VAL A 13 -30.88 10.01 -2.79
C VAL A 13 -32.38 10.02 -3.06
N ALA A 14 -33.02 11.19 -2.94
CA ALA A 14 -34.48 11.33 -3.07
C ALA A 14 -34.99 11.43 -4.52
N ILE A 15 -34.27 10.92 -5.53
CA ILE A 15 -34.64 11.09 -6.96
C ILE A 15 -35.99 10.44 -7.27
N ALA A 16 -36.18 9.18 -6.86
CA ALA A 16 -37.43 8.45 -7.11
C ALA A 16 -38.64 9.14 -6.44
N GLN A 17 -38.46 9.61 -5.20
CA GLN A 17 -39.50 10.33 -4.47
C GLN A 17 -39.81 11.70 -5.11
N ARG A 18 -38.81 12.40 -5.64
CA ARG A 18 -39.02 13.64 -6.40
C ARG A 18 -39.86 13.38 -7.65
N LEU A 19 -39.51 12.35 -8.43
CA LEU A 19 -40.25 11.97 -9.63
C LEU A 19 -41.70 11.58 -9.30
N ALA A 20 -41.92 10.81 -8.23
CA ALA A 20 -43.25 10.44 -7.75
C ALA A 20 -44.10 11.66 -7.35
N ASN A 21 -43.46 12.74 -6.90
CA ASN A 21 -44.11 14.00 -6.53
C ASN A 21 -44.24 14.99 -7.72
N GLY A 22 -44.00 14.56 -8.96
CA GLY A 22 -44.07 15.41 -10.14
C GLY A 22 -42.94 16.45 -10.24
N LEU A 23 -41.88 16.30 -9.44
CA LEU A 23 -40.71 17.18 -9.49
C LEU A 23 -39.66 16.63 -10.46
N PRO A 24 -38.84 17.51 -11.08
CA PRO A 24 -37.68 17.06 -11.85
C PRO A 24 -36.73 16.18 -11.02
N ALA A 25 -36.15 15.17 -11.67
CA ALA A 25 -35.17 14.24 -11.08
C ALA A 25 -34.03 14.99 -10.38
N TRP A 26 -33.59 16.10 -10.97
CA TRP A 26 -32.53 16.97 -10.46
C TRP A 26 -33.03 18.41 -10.31
N PRO A 27 -32.61 19.14 -9.25
CA PRO A 27 -32.88 20.57 -9.16
C PRO A 27 -32.36 21.31 -10.41
N PRO A 28 -33.10 22.28 -10.97
CA PRO A 28 -32.63 23.03 -12.12
C PRO A 28 -31.38 23.84 -11.76
N LEU A 29 -30.40 23.83 -12.65
CA LEU A 29 -29.25 24.73 -12.54
C LEU A 29 -29.70 26.16 -12.87
N LYS A 30 -29.24 27.14 -12.10
CA LYS A 30 -29.54 28.57 -12.33
C LYS A 30 -28.80 29.16 -13.55
N GLY A 31 -27.84 28.41 -14.10
CA GLY A 31 -26.98 28.79 -15.22
C GLY A 31 -25.70 27.96 -15.23
N PRO A 32 -24.84 28.11 -16.25
CA PRO A 32 -23.53 27.49 -16.28
C PRO A 32 -22.72 27.88 -15.04
N THR A 33 -22.14 26.90 -14.36
CA THR A 33 -21.33 27.14 -13.15
C THR A 33 -20.01 26.40 -13.27
N THR A 34 -18.90 27.09 -12.96
CA THR A 34 -17.56 26.53 -12.98
C THR A 34 -16.99 26.56 -11.58
N TYR A 35 -16.56 25.40 -11.08
CA TYR A 35 -15.82 25.28 -9.83
C TYR A 35 -14.42 24.76 -10.11
N ARG A 36 -13.44 25.33 -9.42
CA ARG A 36 -12.06 24.85 -9.44
C ARG A 36 -11.66 24.48 -8.02
N ARG A 37 -10.98 23.36 -7.88
CA ARG A 37 -10.36 22.98 -6.61
C ARG A 37 -9.28 23.99 -6.20
N LEU A 38 -9.15 24.20 -4.89
CA LEU A 38 -8.19 25.16 -4.31
C LEU A 38 -6.77 24.58 -4.14
N ARG A 39 -6.63 23.27 -4.27
CA ARG A 39 -5.39 22.52 -4.04
C ARG A 39 -5.18 21.52 -5.16
N ASP A 40 -3.92 21.28 -5.51
CA ASP A 40 -3.55 20.31 -6.55
C ASP A 40 -3.65 18.85 -6.07
N VAL A 41 -3.69 18.64 -4.75
CA VAL A 41 -3.78 17.32 -4.13
C VAL A 41 -4.82 17.32 -3.03
N SER A 42 -5.69 16.32 -3.09
CA SER A 42 -6.66 15.94 -2.07
C SER A 42 -6.36 14.47 -1.79
N TYR A 43 -5.76 14.22 -0.63
CA TYR A 43 -5.20 12.92 -0.30
C TYR A 43 -6.16 12.06 0.53
N GLY A 44 -6.21 10.77 0.22
CA GLY A 44 -7.01 9.78 0.92
C GLY A 44 -6.19 8.77 1.71
N TRP A 45 -6.65 8.51 2.94
CA TRP A 45 -6.32 7.39 3.84
C TRP A 45 -5.04 7.49 4.67
N ASN A 46 -5.07 6.76 5.78
CA ASN A 46 -3.90 6.42 6.57
C ASN A 46 -3.50 4.97 6.24
N VAL A 47 -2.23 4.60 6.42
CA VAL A 47 -1.77 3.21 6.26
C VAL A 47 -2.60 2.24 7.12
N CYS A 48 -2.98 2.68 8.33
CA CYS A 48 -3.76 1.88 9.28
C CYS A 48 -5.18 1.57 8.79
N THR A 49 -5.74 2.37 7.87
CA THR A 49 -7.05 2.13 7.27
C THR A 49 -7.10 0.76 6.58
N ALA A 50 -5.97 0.30 6.03
CA ALA A 50 -5.87 -1.01 5.39
C ALA A 50 -6.18 -2.17 6.36
N SER A 51 -5.85 -2.03 7.64
CA SER A 51 -6.06 -3.05 8.68
C SER A 51 -7.35 -2.84 9.45
N TYR A 52 -7.63 -1.60 9.89
CA TYR A 52 -8.78 -1.32 10.74
C TYR A 52 -10.12 -1.27 10.00
N THR A 53 -10.10 -1.04 8.69
CA THR A 53 -11.32 -0.85 7.90
C THR A 53 -11.39 -1.79 6.71
N GLN A 54 -10.29 -1.93 5.97
CA GLN A 54 -10.31 -2.56 4.63
C GLN A 54 -9.88 -4.02 4.61
N ALA A 55 -9.47 -4.60 5.75
CA ALA A 55 -8.87 -5.95 5.80
C ALA A 55 -9.77 -7.04 5.20
N TRP A 56 -11.08 -6.85 5.30
CA TRP A 56 -12.09 -7.81 4.86
C TRP A 56 -12.92 -7.35 3.67
N TRP A 57 -12.54 -6.23 3.05
CA TRP A 57 -13.29 -5.68 1.92
C TRP A 57 -13.18 -6.57 0.69
N ALA A 58 -14.34 -6.80 0.06
CA ALA A 58 -14.43 -7.39 -1.26
C ALA A 58 -14.41 -6.29 -2.34
N TRP A 59 -14.57 -6.70 -3.59
CA TRP A 59 -14.59 -5.74 -4.70
C TRP A 59 -15.72 -4.71 -4.58
N ASP A 60 -16.91 -5.12 -4.14
CA ASP A 60 -18.06 -4.21 -4.12
C ASP A 60 -17.88 -3.09 -3.09
N ASP A 61 -17.29 -3.41 -1.93
CA ASP A 61 -16.88 -2.41 -0.93
C ASP A 61 -15.87 -1.42 -1.53
N TRP A 62 -14.83 -1.94 -2.20
CA TRP A 62 -13.81 -1.12 -2.85
C TRP A 62 -14.38 -0.26 -3.98
N SER A 63 -15.24 -0.82 -4.83
CA SER A 63 -15.84 -0.10 -5.95
C SER A 63 -16.67 1.06 -5.46
N ARG A 64 -17.54 0.83 -4.47
CA ARG A 64 -18.36 1.89 -3.86
C ARG A 64 -17.49 2.96 -3.21
N HIS A 65 -16.43 2.55 -2.52
CA HIS A 65 -15.56 3.48 -1.82
C HIS A 65 -14.71 4.33 -2.78
N LEU A 66 -14.25 3.77 -3.89
CA LEU A 66 -13.54 4.51 -4.94
C LEU A 66 -14.44 5.55 -5.60
N ASP A 67 -15.71 5.22 -5.83
CA ASP A 67 -16.70 6.18 -6.35
C ASP A 67 -16.96 7.30 -5.34
N TRP A 68 -17.06 6.95 -4.05
CA TRP A 68 -17.17 7.94 -2.98
C TRP A 68 -15.94 8.85 -2.92
N LEU A 69 -14.71 8.34 -3.06
CA LEU A 69 -13.50 9.16 -3.14
C LEU A 69 -13.58 10.17 -4.30
N ALA A 70 -13.98 9.71 -5.48
CA ALA A 70 -14.09 10.56 -6.67
C ALA A 70 -15.15 11.65 -6.48
N LEU A 71 -16.32 11.32 -5.91
CA LEU A 71 -17.37 12.30 -5.58
C LEU A 71 -16.89 13.36 -4.58
N ASN A 72 -15.97 12.99 -3.67
CA ASN A 72 -15.38 13.91 -2.70
C ASN A 72 -14.14 14.65 -3.23
N GLY A 73 -13.79 14.48 -4.51
CA GLY A 73 -12.67 15.17 -5.15
C GLY A 73 -11.29 14.71 -4.68
N VAL A 74 -11.17 13.50 -4.12
CA VAL A 74 -9.87 12.87 -3.81
C VAL A 74 -9.19 12.46 -5.11
N ASN A 75 -7.93 12.84 -5.27
CA ASN A 75 -7.15 12.55 -6.50
C ASN A 75 -5.80 11.87 -6.24
N LEU A 76 -5.45 11.61 -4.97
CA LEU A 76 -4.26 10.85 -4.57
C LEU A 76 -4.64 9.95 -3.39
N ALA A 77 -4.41 8.65 -3.46
CA ALA A 77 -4.78 7.74 -2.36
C ALA A 77 -3.89 6.49 -2.27
N LEU A 78 -3.71 5.95 -1.06
CA LEU A 78 -2.88 4.76 -0.80
C LEU A 78 -3.46 3.47 -1.42
N ALA A 79 -2.65 2.70 -2.13
CA ALA A 79 -3.05 1.39 -2.66
C ALA A 79 -2.15 0.28 -2.13
N TYR A 80 -2.40 -0.13 -0.88
CA TYR A 80 -1.57 -1.10 -0.14
C TYR A 80 -2.02 -2.55 -0.30
N THR A 81 -3.21 -2.79 -0.85
CA THR A 81 -3.77 -4.11 -1.12
C THR A 81 -2.84 -4.96 -1.99
N GLY A 82 -2.61 -6.21 -1.59
CA GLY A 82 -1.86 -7.20 -2.37
C GLY A 82 -0.33 -7.15 -2.27
N GLN A 83 0.26 -6.22 -1.51
CA GLN A 83 1.72 -6.09 -1.43
C GLN A 83 2.41 -7.31 -0.79
N GLU A 84 1.77 -8.00 0.15
CA GLU A 84 2.34 -9.19 0.79
C GLU A 84 2.66 -10.29 -0.21
N ARG A 85 1.80 -10.47 -1.21
CA ARG A 85 2.01 -11.47 -2.25
C ARG A 85 3.24 -11.15 -3.10
N LEU A 86 3.47 -9.87 -3.39
CA LEU A 86 4.66 -9.42 -4.12
C LEU A 86 5.93 -9.58 -3.30
N TYR A 87 5.88 -9.24 -2.01
CA TYR A 87 6.99 -9.50 -1.12
C TYR A 87 7.30 -11.00 -1.01
N ALA A 88 6.28 -11.85 -0.93
CA ALA A 88 6.47 -13.29 -0.93
C ALA A 88 7.17 -13.81 -2.20
N ASP A 89 6.87 -13.27 -3.39
CA ASP A 89 7.60 -13.64 -4.62
C ASP A 89 9.08 -13.20 -4.54
N VAL A 90 9.32 -11.96 -4.15
CA VAL A 90 10.69 -11.43 -4.05
C VAL A 90 11.52 -12.20 -3.02
N TYR A 91 10.94 -12.57 -1.88
CA TYR A 91 11.66 -13.35 -0.88
C TYR A 91 11.83 -14.82 -1.29
N ALA A 92 10.89 -15.38 -2.07
CA ALA A 92 11.06 -16.71 -2.66
C ALA A 92 12.24 -16.75 -3.64
N ASP A 93 12.43 -15.71 -4.45
CA ASP A 93 13.61 -15.56 -5.32
C ASP A 93 14.94 -15.47 -4.53
N LEU A 94 14.86 -15.09 -3.25
CA LEU A 94 15.99 -15.04 -2.32
C LEU A 94 16.14 -16.32 -1.46
N GLY A 95 15.31 -17.34 -1.70
CA GLY A 95 15.36 -18.63 -0.99
C GLY A 95 14.51 -18.72 0.28
N VAL A 96 13.70 -17.70 0.60
CA VAL A 96 12.75 -17.75 1.71
C VAL A 96 11.45 -18.37 1.23
N ASP A 97 11.11 -19.55 1.73
CA ASP A 97 9.85 -20.18 1.37
C ASP A 97 8.62 -19.40 1.90
N TYR A 98 7.45 -19.73 1.36
CA TYR A 98 6.22 -19.04 1.75
C TYR A 98 5.87 -19.26 3.23
N ALA A 99 6.21 -20.40 3.83
CA ALA A 99 5.88 -20.67 5.23
C ALA A 99 6.69 -19.77 6.17
N ALA A 100 7.98 -19.60 5.91
CA ALA A 100 8.85 -18.66 6.61
C ALA A 100 8.36 -17.21 6.44
N PHE A 101 7.99 -16.81 5.22
CA PHE A 101 7.39 -15.49 4.98
C PHE A 101 6.06 -15.31 5.72
N ALA A 102 5.17 -16.29 5.66
CA ALA A 102 3.83 -16.21 6.23
C ALA A 102 3.85 -16.19 7.76
N ASN A 103 4.80 -16.91 8.38
CA ASN A 103 5.02 -16.89 9.83
C ASN A 103 5.64 -15.56 10.30
N TRP A 104 6.49 -14.95 9.48
CA TRP A 104 7.06 -13.64 9.78
C TRP A 104 6.07 -12.49 9.53
N SER A 105 5.25 -12.59 8.49
CA SER A 105 4.20 -11.61 8.22
C SER A 105 3.12 -11.64 9.30
N ASN A 106 2.41 -10.52 9.44
CA ASN A 106 1.22 -10.50 10.30
C ASN A 106 0.02 -11.14 9.58
N GLY A 107 -0.99 -11.52 10.35
CA GLY A 107 -2.29 -11.90 9.81
C GLY A 107 -3.02 -10.72 9.15
N PRO A 108 -4.08 -10.98 8.37
CA PRO A 108 -4.81 -9.98 7.57
C PRO A 108 -5.18 -8.69 8.32
N ALA A 109 -5.75 -8.81 9.53
CA ALA A 109 -6.15 -7.67 10.35
C ALA A 109 -4.96 -6.85 10.89
N HIS A 110 -3.73 -7.35 10.74
CA HIS A 110 -2.52 -6.79 11.33
C HIS A 110 -1.41 -6.39 10.35
N LEU A 111 -1.71 -6.43 9.04
CA LEU A 111 -0.71 -6.15 8.01
C LEU A 111 -0.14 -4.72 8.05
N THR A 112 -0.89 -3.71 8.51
CA THR A 112 -0.35 -2.34 8.55
C THR A 112 0.90 -2.21 9.41
N TRP A 113 1.03 -3.03 10.47
CA TRP A 113 2.14 -2.97 11.39
C TRP A 113 3.37 -3.72 10.88
N SER A 114 3.19 -4.83 10.16
CA SER A 114 4.30 -5.52 9.49
C SER A 114 4.82 -4.78 8.26
N ARG A 115 4.02 -3.85 7.70
CA ARG A 115 4.42 -3.03 6.54
C ARG A 115 5.33 -1.85 6.90
N GLY A 116 5.18 -1.27 8.10
CA GLY A 116 5.86 -0.01 8.42
C GLY A 116 6.08 0.31 9.90
N GLN A 117 5.70 -0.57 10.83
CA GLN A 117 5.93 -0.38 12.27
C GLN A 117 6.59 -1.61 12.92
N SER A 118 7.19 -2.46 12.09
CA SER A 118 8.12 -3.53 12.49
C SER A 118 7.59 -4.49 13.53
N THR A 119 6.27 -4.70 13.50
CA THR A 119 5.59 -5.72 14.29
C THR A 119 5.28 -6.91 13.38
N HIS A 120 5.75 -8.10 13.74
CA HIS A 120 5.77 -9.27 12.89
C HIS A 120 5.18 -10.51 13.61
N GLY A 121 4.65 -11.47 12.85
CA GLY A 121 4.07 -12.71 13.38
C GLY A 121 2.77 -12.57 14.19
N VAL A 122 2.13 -11.40 14.21
CA VAL A 122 0.91 -11.18 15.00
C VAL A 122 -0.34 -11.60 14.23
N GLY A 123 -1.13 -12.51 14.82
CA GLY A 123 -2.40 -12.98 14.24
C GLY A 123 -2.24 -13.80 12.95
N GLY A 124 -1.01 -14.24 12.64
CA GLY A 124 -0.69 -15.09 11.50
C GLY A 124 -0.83 -16.59 11.79
N PRO A 125 -0.31 -17.46 10.89
CA PRO A 125 0.40 -17.11 9.66
C PRO A 125 -0.52 -16.49 8.60
N LEU A 126 0.04 -15.67 7.71
CA LEU A 126 -0.72 -15.09 6.59
C LEU A 126 -1.13 -16.19 5.59
N PRO A 127 -2.44 -16.44 5.35
CA PRO A 127 -2.86 -17.47 4.41
C PRO A 127 -2.48 -17.12 2.97
N ARG A 128 -1.92 -18.09 2.22
CA ARG A 128 -1.60 -17.93 0.79
C ARG A 128 -2.82 -17.53 -0.04
N THR A 129 -3.95 -18.17 0.22
CA THR A 129 -5.23 -17.87 -0.43
C THR A 129 -5.65 -16.42 -0.24
N PHE A 130 -5.45 -15.86 0.95
CA PHE A 130 -5.70 -14.45 1.23
C PHE A 130 -4.74 -13.55 0.43
N ALA A 131 -3.43 -13.83 0.46
CA ALA A 131 -2.44 -13.04 -0.26
C ALA A 131 -2.69 -13.03 -1.78
N ASP A 132 -3.02 -14.19 -2.37
CA ASP A 132 -3.36 -14.33 -3.79
C ASP A 132 -4.65 -13.57 -4.13
N ALA A 133 -5.69 -13.68 -3.31
CA ALA A 133 -6.95 -12.95 -3.49
C ALA A 133 -6.75 -11.42 -3.40
N GLN A 134 -5.92 -10.95 -2.46
CA GLN A 134 -5.58 -9.54 -2.33
C GLN A 134 -4.80 -9.02 -3.54
N LEU A 135 -3.91 -9.82 -4.14
CA LEU A 135 -3.22 -9.43 -5.38
C LEU A 135 -4.19 -9.30 -6.55
N ALA A 136 -5.14 -10.23 -6.69
CA ALA A 136 -6.18 -10.14 -7.72
C ALA A 136 -7.07 -8.89 -7.52
N LEU A 137 -7.44 -8.61 -6.27
CA LEU A 137 -8.22 -7.43 -5.89
C LEU A 137 -7.45 -6.13 -6.19
N ALA A 138 -6.15 -6.07 -5.89
CA ALA A 138 -5.29 -4.92 -6.15
C ALA A 138 -5.32 -4.48 -7.62
N LYS A 139 -5.28 -5.44 -8.55
CA LYS A 139 -5.34 -5.15 -9.99
C LYS A 139 -6.63 -4.42 -10.37
N ARG A 140 -7.78 -4.84 -9.80
CA ARG A 140 -9.08 -4.20 -10.04
C ARG A 140 -9.15 -2.80 -9.44
N ILE A 141 -8.66 -2.64 -8.20
CA ILE A 141 -8.60 -1.35 -7.49
C ILE A 141 -7.80 -0.34 -8.31
N LEU A 142 -6.58 -0.72 -8.72
CA LEU A 142 -5.69 0.17 -9.45
C LEU A 142 -6.22 0.55 -10.83
N ALA A 143 -6.89 -0.38 -11.51
CA ALA A 143 -7.56 -0.07 -12.77
C ALA A 143 -8.68 0.98 -12.58
N ARG A 144 -9.51 0.81 -11.54
CA ARG A 144 -10.60 1.76 -11.24
C ARG A 144 -10.10 3.11 -10.77
N MET A 145 -9.08 3.15 -9.91
CA MET A 145 -8.43 4.41 -9.48
C MET A 145 -7.95 5.23 -10.68
N ARG A 146 -7.22 4.60 -11.60
CA ARG A 146 -6.77 5.25 -12.84
C ARG A 146 -7.93 5.72 -13.71
N GLY A 147 -8.98 4.89 -13.86
CA GLY A 147 -10.19 5.25 -14.60
C GLY A 147 -10.95 6.45 -14.02
N LEU A 148 -10.82 6.68 -12.70
CA LEU A 148 -11.42 7.82 -11.99
C LEU A 148 -10.47 9.03 -11.90
N GLY A 149 -9.26 8.95 -12.45
CA GLY A 149 -8.25 10.03 -12.30
C GLY A 149 -7.62 10.11 -10.91
N ILE A 150 -7.77 9.07 -10.08
CA ILE A 150 -7.13 8.95 -8.77
C ILE A 150 -5.74 8.34 -8.96
N VAL A 151 -4.71 9.05 -8.50
CA VAL A 151 -3.33 8.57 -8.52
C VAL A 151 -3.12 7.59 -7.35
N PRO A 152 -2.78 6.32 -7.59
CA PRO A 152 -2.47 5.38 -6.53
C PRO A 152 -1.05 5.58 -6.01
N VAL A 153 -0.92 5.68 -4.69
CA VAL A 153 0.37 5.64 -3.99
C VAL A 153 0.68 4.19 -3.64
N LEU A 154 1.66 3.61 -4.34
CA LEU A 154 2.12 2.24 -4.11
C LEU A 154 3.19 2.18 -3.01
N PRO A 155 3.28 1.07 -2.27
CA PRO A 155 4.34 0.88 -1.29
C PRO A 155 5.70 0.71 -1.98
N SER A 156 6.76 0.99 -1.22
CA SER A 156 8.15 0.78 -1.60
C SER A 156 8.87 -0.03 -0.52
N PHE A 157 10.02 -0.60 -0.87
CA PHE A 157 10.88 -1.30 0.08
C PHE A 157 11.50 -0.31 1.09
N GLN A 158 11.48 -0.68 2.38
CA GLN A 158 11.87 0.20 3.49
C GLN A 158 12.96 -0.42 4.40
N GLY A 159 13.55 -1.56 4.00
CA GLY A 159 14.61 -2.22 4.77
C GLY A 159 14.14 -3.38 5.66
N ASN A 160 12.85 -3.47 6.02
CA ASN A 160 12.31 -4.62 6.77
C ASN A 160 12.42 -5.91 5.94
N VAL A 161 12.94 -6.98 6.54
CA VAL A 161 13.13 -8.28 5.90
C VAL A 161 12.81 -9.45 6.84
N PRO A 162 12.49 -10.65 6.33
CA PRO A 162 12.40 -11.85 7.15
C PRO A 162 13.76 -12.20 7.80
N PRO A 163 13.79 -12.58 9.08
CA PRO A 163 15.01 -13.03 9.75
C PRO A 163 15.73 -14.18 9.04
N ALA A 164 14.98 -15.04 8.32
CA ALA A 164 15.52 -16.14 7.51
C ALA A 164 16.54 -15.67 6.45
N LEU A 165 16.49 -14.40 6.01
CA LEU A 165 17.52 -13.86 5.12
C LEU A 165 18.89 -13.77 5.78
N LYS A 166 18.98 -13.63 7.11
CA LYS A 166 20.28 -13.64 7.80
C LYS A 166 20.93 -15.02 7.75
N ASP A 167 20.13 -16.09 7.84
CA ASP A 167 20.61 -17.47 7.74
C ASP A 167 21.06 -17.79 6.31
N LEU A 168 20.29 -17.34 5.32
CA LEU A 168 20.60 -17.52 3.89
C LEU A 168 21.78 -16.66 3.43
N PHE A 169 21.96 -15.48 4.01
CA PHE A 169 23.03 -14.54 3.68
C PHE A 169 23.76 -14.05 4.96
N PRO A 170 24.63 -14.88 5.58
CA PRO A 170 25.29 -14.55 6.84
C PRO A 170 26.17 -13.29 6.76
N GLU A 171 26.73 -13.01 5.59
CA GLU A 171 27.58 -11.84 5.32
C GLU A 171 26.77 -10.55 5.06
N ALA A 172 25.45 -10.65 4.86
CA ALA A 172 24.61 -9.47 4.68
C ALA A 172 24.56 -8.68 6.01
N ASN A 173 24.66 -7.36 5.90
CA ASN A 173 24.49 -6.46 7.03
C ASN A 173 22.99 -6.37 7.36
N ILE A 174 22.52 -7.36 8.12
CA ILE A 174 21.15 -7.49 8.61
C ILE A 174 21.19 -7.50 10.14
N THR A 175 20.60 -6.49 10.75
CA THR A 175 20.37 -6.45 12.20
C THR A 175 19.10 -7.22 12.53
N VAL A 176 19.22 -8.24 13.37
CA VAL A 176 18.09 -9.04 13.86
C VAL A 176 17.84 -8.69 15.32
N GLN A 177 16.63 -8.24 15.61
CA GLN A 177 16.13 -8.06 16.96
C GLN A 177 15.31 -9.29 17.36
N ALA A 178 15.62 -9.83 18.55
CA ALA A 178 14.91 -10.97 19.11
C ALA A 178 13.41 -10.69 19.25
N PRO A 179 12.56 -11.74 19.21
CA PRO A 179 11.14 -11.60 19.50
C PRO A 179 10.91 -10.92 20.85
N HIS A 180 9.77 -10.23 20.94
CA HIS A 180 9.27 -9.66 22.19
C HIS A 180 7.89 -10.23 22.47
N TRP A 181 7.36 -10.02 23.68
CA TRP A 181 6.11 -10.66 24.12
C TRP A 181 4.88 -10.31 23.25
N THR A 182 4.92 -9.23 22.46
CA THR A 182 3.85 -8.85 21.50
C THR A 182 4.17 -9.06 20.03
N SER A 183 5.39 -9.46 19.64
CA SER A 183 5.69 -9.73 18.23
C SER A 183 6.91 -10.62 18.03
N GLY A 184 6.92 -11.31 16.89
CA GLY A 184 8.03 -12.09 16.39
C GLY A 184 9.30 -11.26 16.15
N ALA A 185 10.35 -11.95 15.72
CA ALA A 185 11.64 -11.34 15.42
C ALA A 185 11.52 -10.30 14.29
N VAL A 186 12.26 -9.21 14.45
CA VAL A 186 12.33 -8.10 13.50
C VAL A 186 13.71 -8.12 12.87
N ALA A 187 13.80 -7.98 11.55
CA ALA A 187 15.09 -7.86 10.89
C ALA A 187 15.11 -6.70 9.90
N TRP A 188 16.24 -5.99 9.90
CA TRP A 188 16.48 -4.80 9.10
C TRP A 188 17.70 -5.01 8.23
N LEU A 189 17.56 -4.80 6.92
CA LEU A 189 18.69 -4.68 6.03
C LEU A 189 19.32 -3.29 6.20
N ASP A 190 20.47 -3.24 6.86
CA ASP A 190 21.15 -1.99 7.18
C ASP A 190 21.78 -1.34 5.94
N ALA A 191 21.91 -0.02 5.99
CA ALA A 191 22.64 0.72 4.97
C ALA A 191 24.13 0.37 4.99
N GLY A 192 24.82 0.52 3.85
CA GLY A 192 26.27 0.32 3.78
C GLY A 192 26.69 -1.15 3.79
N GLN A 193 26.03 -1.98 2.98
CA GLN A 193 26.46 -3.36 2.73
C GLN A 193 27.93 -3.35 2.27
N GLU A 194 28.78 -4.17 2.90
CA GLU A 194 30.18 -4.26 2.50
C GLU A 194 30.30 -4.74 1.05
N LYS A 195 31.25 -4.20 0.28
CA LYS A 195 31.45 -4.56 -1.15
C LYS A 195 31.70 -6.06 -1.37
N ARG A 196 32.00 -6.82 -0.31
CA ARG A 196 32.27 -8.27 -0.34
C ARG A 196 31.11 -9.10 0.20
N ALA A 197 30.09 -8.50 0.81
CA ALA A 197 28.91 -9.23 1.24
C ALA A 197 28.26 -9.86 0.01
N LYS A 198 28.17 -11.19 -0.02
CA LYS A 198 27.40 -11.93 -1.04
C LYS A 198 25.89 -11.77 -0.84
N PHE A 199 25.43 -10.54 -0.61
CA PHE A 199 24.03 -10.19 -0.70
C PHE A 199 23.80 -9.63 -2.11
N PRO A 200 22.72 -10.01 -2.81
CA PRO A 200 22.50 -9.55 -4.18
C PRO A 200 22.12 -8.06 -4.17
N THR A 201 23.13 -7.21 -4.00
CA THR A 201 23.00 -5.77 -3.91
C THR A 201 23.30 -5.12 -5.26
N SER A 202 22.50 -4.09 -5.53
CA SER A 202 22.76 -2.99 -6.46
C SER A 202 22.51 -3.15 -7.97
N LYS A 203 22.24 -4.33 -8.56
CA LYS A 203 21.86 -4.38 -9.99
C LYS A 203 20.69 -5.25 -10.45
N ALA A 204 20.13 -6.19 -9.68
CA ALA A 204 19.07 -7.04 -10.22
C ALA A 204 17.85 -7.37 -9.31
N PRO A 205 17.96 -7.75 -8.02
CA PRO A 205 16.77 -8.30 -7.33
C PRO A 205 16.11 -7.44 -6.23
N ILE A 206 16.76 -6.48 -5.56
CA ILE A 206 16.02 -5.55 -4.67
C ILE A 206 15.29 -4.46 -5.47
N SER A 207 15.81 -4.18 -6.67
CA SER A 207 15.04 -3.53 -7.73
C SER A 207 13.80 -4.35 -8.11
N ALA A 208 13.73 -5.66 -7.82
CA ALA A 208 12.59 -6.50 -8.16
C ALA A 208 11.34 -6.16 -7.36
N VAL A 209 11.41 -5.58 -6.16
CA VAL A 209 10.20 -5.02 -5.53
C VAL A 209 9.67 -3.90 -6.45
N PHE A 210 10.49 -2.91 -6.78
CA PHE A 210 10.12 -1.80 -7.67
C PHE A 210 9.78 -2.25 -9.11
N HIS A 211 10.48 -3.26 -9.64
CA HIS A 211 10.27 -3.81 -10.97
C HIS A 211 9.02 -4.67 -11.02
N SER A 212 8.74 -5.49 -10.00
CA SER A 212 7.51 -6.26 -9.86
C SER A 212 6.32 -5.34 -9.64
N PHE A 213 6.42 -4.30 -8.80
CA PHE A 213 5.39 -3.26 -8.73
C PHE A 213 5.17 -2.59 -10.10
N ARG A 214 6.24 -2.28 -10.83
CA ARG A 214 6.15 -1.67 -12.18
C ARG A 214 5.58 -2.62 -13.25
N LEU A 215 5.96 -3.89 -13.26
CA LEU A 215 5.53 -4.91 -14.22
C LEU A 215 4.07 -5.30 -13.97
N ILE A 216 3.68 -5.43 -12.70
CA ILE A 216 2.36 -5.93 -12.30
C ILE A 216 1.33 -4.81 -12.27
N PHE A 217 1.73 -3.57 -11.96
CA PHE A 217 0.80 -2.45 -11.78
C PHE A 217 1.01 -1.25 -12.71
N GLY A 218 2.02 -1.27 -13.59
CA GLY A 218 2.34 -0.19 -14.53
C GLY A 218 3.22 0.91 -13.92
N ARG A 219 3.46 2.01 -14.66
CA ARG A 219 4.20 3.18 -14.14
C ARG A 219 3.47 3.77 -12.93
N ALA A 220 3.95 3.49 -11.72
CA ALA A 220 3.73 4.32 -10.55
C ALA A 220 4.86 5.35 -10.43
N ILE A 221 4.54 6.51 -9.89
CA ILE A 221 5.34 7.74 -9.94
C ILE A 221 6.67 7.57 -9.20
N ILE A 222 7.68 6.99 -9.85
CA ILE A 222 9.10 7.25 -9.60
C ILE A 222 9.80 7.21 -10.96
N SER A 223 10.22 8.38 -11.46
CA SER A 223 11.15 8.42 -12.60
C SER A 223 12.49 7.84 -12.14
N ARG A 224 13.29 7.29 -13.06
CA ARG A 224 14.61 6.71 -12.74
C ARG A 224 15.50 7.70 -11.94
N ASN A 225 15.33 9.01 -12.18
CA ASN A 225 16.04 10.09 -11.52
C ASN A 225 15.50 10.39 -10.11
N GLY A 226 14.23 10.05 -9.83
CA GLY A 226 13.64 10.14 -8.49
C GLY A 226 14.17 9.08 -7.52
N LEU A 227 14.61 7.93 -8.03
CA LEU A 227 15.24 6.88 -7.23
C LEU A 227 16.63 7.32 -6.73
N GLU A 228 17.41 8.00 -7.59
CA GLU A 228 18.71 8.57 -7.21
C GLU A 228 18.56 9.74 -6.21
N ALA A 229 17.54 10.57 -6.38
CA ALA A 229 17.24 11.68 -5.46
C ALA A 229 16.86 11.20 -4.04
N TRP A 230 16.20 10.04 -3.91
CA TRP A 230 15.87 9.44 -2.61
C TRP A 230 17.07 8.80 -1.92
N VAL A 231 17.99 8.19 -2.68
CA VAL A 231 19.27 7.68 -2.15
C VAL A 231 20.12 8.83 -1.60
N LEU A 232 20.11 10.00 -2.27
CA LEU A 232 20.82 11.20 -1.84
C LEU A 232 20.14 11.94 -0.67
N PHE A 233 18.83 11.75 -0.46
CA PHE A 233 18.10 12.40 0.64
C PHE A 233 18.61 11.93 2.01
N GLY A 234 18.96 10.64 2.13
CA GLY A 234 19.57 10.08 3.35
C GLY A 234 21.00 10.56 3.61
N GLU A 235 21.70 11.09 2.60
CA GLU A 235 23.02 11.71 2.76
C GLU A 235 22.89 13.20 3.15
N ARG A 236 21.93 13.94 2.59
CA ARG A 236 21.66 15.34 2.95
C ARG A 236 21.07 15.51 4.36
N ALA A 237 20.15 14.63 4.78
CA ALA A 237 19.59 14.68 6.13
C ALA A 237 20.66 14.42 7.22
N ARG A 238 21.74 13.70 6.90
CA ARG A 238 22.90 13.52 7.80
C ARG A 238 23.80 14.75 7.87
N ALA A 239 23.85 15.59 6.84
CA ALA A 239 24.64 16.80 6.81
C ALA A 239 23.98 17.99 7.53
N GLU A 240 22.64 18.01 7.62
CA GLU A 240 21.89 19.08 8.30
C GLU A 240 21.74 18.88 9.82
N HIS A 241 21.96 17.66 10.33
CA HIS A 241 21.89 17.34 11.76
C HIS A 241 23.24 17.21 12.47
N SER A 242 24.35 17.48 11.79
CA SER A 242 25.65 17.66 12.42
C SER A 242 25.89 19.14 12.76
N ARG A 243 25.24 19.61 13.83
CA ARG A 243 25.67 20.76 14.65
C ARG A 243 25.35 20.48 16.11
#